data_AF-A0A948ZQV8-F1
#
_entry.id   AF-A0A948ZQV8-F1
#
_cell.length_a   1.000
_cell.length_b   1.000
_cell.length_c   1.000
_cell.angle_alpha   90.00
_cell.angle_beta   90.00
_cell.angle_gamma   90.00
#
_symmetry.space_group_name_H-M   'P 1'
#
loop_
_entity.id
_entity.type
_entity.pdbx_description
1 polymer ?
#
loop_
_entity_poly.entity_id
_entity_poly.type
_entity_poly.pdbx_seq_one_letter_code
_entity_poly.pdbx_strand_id
1 'polypeptide(L)'
;KLETWISERVLKLTCTAEDMLPLADACRFTGGSFQAEYGGRLNKWDEAERAELTAELDAAFFHLYGIARDDVEYILSTFKGIHARQTLLPGAVSVAERILQKYAEMSFPA
;
A
#
# COMPACT_ATOMS: atom_id res chain seq x y z
N LYS A 1 13.32 -1.62 10.38
CA LYS A 1 13.49 -2.99 9.80
C LYS A 1 12.35 -3.22 8.82
N LEU A 2 12.44 -4.20 7.91
CA LEU A 2 11.37 -4.51 6.94
C LEU A 2 10.02 -4.75 7.63
N GLU A 3 10.00 -5.49 8.75
CA GLU A 3 8.81 -5.73 9.56
C GLU A 3 8.08 -4.43 9.93
N THR A 4 8.81 -3.43 10.43
CA THR A 4 8.27 -2.12 10.82
C THR A 4 7.69 -1.39 9.62
N TRP A 5 8.39 -1.41 8.49
CA TRP A 5 7.97 -0.76 7.25
C TRP A 5 6.67 -1.35 6.69
N ILE A 6 6.52 -2.68 6.75
CA ILE A 6 5.29 -3.38 6.36
C ILE A 6 4.16 -3.08 7.35
N SER A 7 4.42 -3.26 8.65
CA SER A 7 3.42 -3.06 9.70
C SER A 7 2.85 -1.65 9.69
N GLU A 8 3.68 -0.62 9.54
CA GLU A 8 3.21 0.78 9.45
C GLU A 8 2.20 1.00 8.31
N ARG A 9 2.46 0.42 7.13
CA ARG A 9 1.60 0.55 5.95
C ARG A 9 0.29 -0.21 6.12
N VAL A 10 0.36 -1.44 6.60
CA VAL A 10 -0.82 -2.25 6.89
C VAL A 10 -1.69 -1.55 7.93
N LEU A 11 -1.11 -1.06 9.02
CA LEU A 11 -1.85 -0.38 10.08
C LEU A 11 -2.49 0.93 9.59
N LYS A 12 -1.83 1.69 8.71
CA LYS A 12 -2.44 2.86 8.04
C LYS A 12 -3.65 2.48 7.17
N LEU A 13 -3.59 1.34 6.47
CA LEU A 13 -4.68 0.84 5.64
C LEU A 13 -5.83 0.25 6.46
N THR A 14 -5.56 -0.24 7.66
CA THR A 14 -6.51 -0.98 8.49
C THR A 14 -7.16 -0.12 9.57
N CYS A 15 -6.42 0.75 10.25
CA CYS A 15 -6.91 1.59 11.36
C CYS A 15 -7.64 2.84 10.86
N THR A 16 -8.73 2.68 10.09
CA THR A 16 -9.48 3.80 9.48
C THR A 16 -10.84 4.08 10.12
N ALA A 17 -11.19 3.36 11.18
CA ALA A 17 -12.43 3.51 11.94
C ALA A 17 -12.17 3.26 13.43
N GLU A 18 -12.98 3.85 14.32
CA GLU A 18 -12.82 3.73 15.78
C GLU A 18 -12.84 2.27 16.27
N ASP A 19 -13.59 1.39 15.61
CA ASP A 19 -13.62 -0.05 15.92
C ASP A 19 -12.23 -0.72 15.84
N MET A 20 -11.28 -0.08 15.16
CA MET A 20 -9.90 -0.55 15.00
C MET A 20 -8.93 0.00 16.06
N LEU A 21 -9.38 0.83 16.99
CA LEU A 21 -8.55 1.36 18.09
C LEU A 21 -7.91 0.23 18.94
N PRO A 22 -8.59 -0.88 19.28
CA PRO A 22 -7.95 -1.97 20.02
C PRO A 22 -6.76 -2.59 19.28
N LEU A 23 -6.84 -2.70 17.94
CA LEU A 23 -5.72 -3.17 17.12
C LEU A 23 -4.58 -2.14 17.11
N ALA A 24 -4.90 -0.85 16.97
CA ALA A 24 -3.92 0.22 17.00
C ALA A 24 -3.15 0.22 18.34
N ASP A 25 -3.85 0.07 19.47
CA ASP A 25 -3.23 -0.02 20.80
C ASP A 25 -2.37 -1.27 20.95
N ALA A 26 -2.86 -2.44 20.51
CA ALA A 26 -2.11 -3.69 20.57
C ALA A 26 -0.79 -3.63 19.75
N CYS A 27 -0.82 -2.95 18.62
CA CYS A 27 0.34 -2.75 17.75
C CYS A 27 1.15 -1.49 18.07
N ARG A 28 0.71 -0.68 19.06
CA ARG A 28 1.29 0.64 19.39
C ARG A 28 1.38 1.57 18.18
N PHE A 29 0.38 1.52 17.31
CA PHE A 29 0.30 2.32 16.11
C PHE A 29 -0.04 3.78 16.43
N THR A 30 0.81 4.71 16.00
CA THR A 30 0.60 6.16 16.17
C THR A 30 0.83 6.94 14.87
N GLY A 31 0.82 6.24 13.73
CA GLY A 31 1.18 6.79 12.42
C GLY A 31 0.00 7.31 11.58
N GLY A 32 -1.21 7.31 12.11
CA GLY A 32 -2.41 7.77 11.44
C GLY A 32 -2.55 9.29 11.38
N SER A 33 -3.40 9.79 10.48
CA SER A 33 -3.60 11.23 10.25
C SER A 33 -4.23 11.98 11.43
N PHE A 34 -5.07 11.33 12.24
CA PHE A 34 -5.80 12.01 13.33
C PHE A 34 -4.95 12.09 14.61
N GLN A 35 -4.02 13.05 14.61
CA GLN A 35 -3.06 13.24 15.70
C GLN A 35 -3.69 13.85 16.96
N ALA A 36 -4.58 14.83 16.84
CA ALA A 36 -5.12 15.55 17.98
C ALA A 36 -6.20 14.75 18.73
N GLU A 37 -7.09 14.09 17.99
CA GLU A 37 -8.27 13.42 18.53
C GLU A 37 -7.95 12.01 19.02
N TYR A 38 -7.09 11.29 18.30
CA TYR A 38 -6.80 9.87 18.59
C TYR A 38 -5.31 9.59 18.85
N GLY A 39 -4.45 10.62 18.90
CA GLY A 39 -3.01 10.43 19.13
C GLY A 39 -2.32 9.68 17.99
N GLY A 40 -2.85 9.77 16.76
CA GLY A 40 -2.32 9.07 15.60
C GLY A 40 -2.73 7.59 15.51
N ARG A 41 -3.63 7.11 16.37
CA ARG A 41 -4.11 5.72 16.35
C ARG A 41 -5.14 5.44 15.23
N LEU A 42 -5.71 6.50 14.65
CA LEU A 42 -6.60 6.41 13.50
C LEU A 42 -6.04 7.15 12.31
N ASN A 43 -6.13 6.51 11.15
CA ASN A 43 -5.80 7.09 9.86
C ASN A 43 -7.07 7.54 9.13
N LYS A 44 -6.99 8.66 8.41
CA LYS A 44 -8.11 9.09 7.58
C LYS A 44 -8.28 8.11 6.42
N TRP A 45 -9.53 7.82 6.05
CA TRP A 45 -9.79 7.14 4.78
C TRP A 45 -9.51 8.10 3.61
N ASP A 46 -8.45 7.81 2.85
CA ASP A 46 -8.04 8.56 1.67
C ASP A 46 -7.72 7.58 0.54
N GLU A 47 -8.47 7.64 -0.57
CA GLU A 47 -8.33 6.70 -1.68
C GLU A 47 -6.94 6.77 -2.35
N ALA A 48 -6.34 7.96 -2.43
CA ALA A 48 -5.05 8.15 -3.06
C ALA A 48 -3.92 7.59 -2.17
N GLU A 49 -3.94 7.88 -0.86
CA GLU A 49 -2.98 7.28 0.08
C GLU A 49 -3.10 5.76 0.08
N ARG A 50 -4.34 5.23 0.07
CA ARG A 50 -4.58 3.78 0.05
C ARG A 50 -4.02 3.11 -1.21
N ALA A 51 -4.22 3.72 -2.38
CA ALA A 51 -3.71 3.19 -3.63
C ALA A 51 -2.17 3.13 -3.64
N GLU A 52 -1.50 4.16 -3.11
CA GLU A 52 -0.04 4.20 -2.96
C GLU A 52 0.47 3.13 -1.99
N LEU A 53 -0.07 3.08 -0.76
CA LEU A 53 0.37 2.12 0.26
C LEU A 53 0.15 0.68 -0.18
N THR A 54 -0.97 0.41 -0.86
CA THR A 54 -1.27 -0.94 -1.40
C THR A 54 -0.28 -1.31 -2.49
N ALA A 55 0.00 -0.41 -3.44
CA ALA A 55 0.97 -0.67 -4.50
C ALA A 55 2.41 -0.87 -3.95
N GLU A 56 2.79 -0.13 -2.90
CA GLU A 56 4.05 -0.33 -2.21
C GLU A 56 4.12 -1.72 -1.54
N LEU A 57 3.04 -2.16 -0.88
CA LEU A 57 2.99 -3.48 -0.28
C LEU A 57 3.04 -4.59 -1.35
N ASP A 58 2.24 -4.50 -2.40
CA ASP A 58 2.25 -5.47 -3.51
C ASP A 58 3.65 -5.60 -4.11
N ALA A 59 4.28 -4.46 -4.46
CA ALA A 59 5.64 -4.42 -4.97
C ALA A 59 6.66 -5.05 -4.01
N ALA A 60 6.59 -4.73 -2.71
CA ALA A 60 7.47 -5.31 -1.71
C ALA A 60 7.29 -6.83 -1.61
N PHE A 61 6.06 -7.34 -1.64
CA PHE A 61 5.82 -8.79 -1.61
C PHE A 61 6.31 -9.51 -2.87
N PHE A 62 6.19 -8.91 -4.06
CA PHE A 62 6.80 -9.47 -5.27
C PHE A 62 8.31 -9.64 -5.13
N HIS A 63 9.00 -8.63 -4.60
CA HIS A 63 10.44 -8.71 -4.29
C HIS A 63 10.75 -9.79 -3.24
N LEU A 64 9.98 -9.84 -2.15
CA LEU A 64 10.19 -10.83 -1.08
C LEU A 64 9.96 -12.27 -1.52
N TYR A 65 9.08 -12.47 -2.51
CA TYR A 65 8.85 -13.77 -3.12
C TYR A 65 9.83 -14.09 -4.27
N GLY A 66 10.75 -13.17 -4.60
CA GLY A 66 11.76 -13.38 -5.63
C GLY A 66 11.17 -13.45 -7.05
N ILE A 67 10.04 -12.79 -7.29
CA ILE A 67 9.36 -12.80 -8.59
C ILE A 67 10.02 -11.77 -9.50
N ALA A 68 10.53 -12.20 -10.65
CA ALA A 68 11.21 -11.31 -11.58
C ALA A 68 10.25 -10.28 -12.20
N ARG A 69 10.78 -9.12 -12.61
CA ARG A 69 9.98 -8.00 -13.15
C ARG A 69 9.04 -8.42 -14.28
N ASP A 70 9.47 -9.29 -15.19
CA ASP A 70 8.67 -9.76 -16.32
C ASP A 70 7.52 -10.69 -15.85
N ASP A 71 7.78 -11.53 -14.85
CA ASP A 71 6.78 -12.39 -14.23
C ASP A 71 5.74 -11.58 -13.45
N VAL A 72 6.14 -10.48 -12.78
CA VAL A 72 5.20 -9.55 -12.14
C VAL A 72 4.24 -8.96 -13.16
N GLU A 73 4.74 -8.50 -14.31
CA GLU A 73 3.90 -7.95 -15.38
C GLU A 73 2.93 -8.99 -15.94
N TYR A 74 3.43 -10.20 -16.16
CA TYR A 74 2.59 -11.31 -16.58
C TYR A 74 1.50 -11.62 -15.55
N ILE A 75 1.82 -11.75 -14.26
CA ILE A 75 0.85 -11.99 -13.19
C ILE A 75 -0.21 -10.89 -13.17
N LEU A 76 0.20 -9.61 -13.19
CA LEU A 76 -0.72 -8.48 -13.22
C LEU A 76 -1.62 -8.51 -14.47
N SER A 77 -1.11 -8.92 -15.62
CA SER A 77 -1.91 -9.08 -16.85
C SER A 77 -3.10 -10.05 -16.71
N THR A 78 -3.03 -11.01 -15.79
CA THR A 78 -4.09 -12.01 -15.58
C THR A 78 -5.30 -11.48 -14.78
N PHE A 79 -5.13 -10.39 -14.02
CA PHE A 79 -6.20 -9.80 -13.23
C PHE A 79 -7.06 -8.84 -14.05
N LYS A 80 -8.39 -8.99 -13.93
CA LYS A 80 -9.36 -8.11 -14.60
C LYS A 80 -9.54 -6.81 -13.83
N GLY A 81 -9.71 -5.70 -14.55
CA GLY A 81 -10.08 -4.40 -13.98
C GLY A 81 -8.93 -3.55 -13.42
N ILE A 82 -7.72 -4.11 -13.24
CA ILE A 82 -6.59 -3.38 -12.66
C ILE A 82 -5.79 -2.55 -13.68
N HIS A 83 -6.02 -2.79 -14.97
CA HIS A 83 -5.37 -2.10 -16.10
C HIS A 83 -6.14 -0.88 -16.59
N ALA A 84 -7.38 -0.70 -16.15
CA ALA A 84 -8.18 0.46 -16.54
C ALA A 84 -7.66 1.72 -15.84
N ARG A 85 -7.31 2.75 -16.60
CA ARG A 85 -7.10 4.10 -16.04
C ARG A 85 -8.45 4.69 -15.68
N GLN A 86 -8.57 5.28 -14.50
CA GLN A 86 -9.73 6.11 -14.15
C GLN A 86 -9.63 7.43 -14.93
N THR A 87 -10.35 7.53 -16.04
CA THR A 87 -10.13 8.46 -17.16
C THR A 87 -10.56 9.91 -16.94
N LEU A 88 -10.83 10.36 -15.70
CA LEU A 88 -11.29 11.74 -15.47
C LEU A 88 -10.15 12.74 -15.21
N LEU A 89 -8.92 12.28 -14.97
CA LEU A 89 -7.77 13.14 -14.68
C LEU A 89 -6.59 12.85 -15.62
N PRO A 90 -5.99 13.87 -16.25
CA PRO A 90 -4.74 13.71 -16.99
C PRO A 90 -3.65 13.14 -16.07
N GLY A 91 -3.00 12.04 -16.48
CA GLY A 91 -1.95 11.38 -15.70
C GLY A 91 -2.42 10.29 -14.72
N ALA A 92 -3.70 9.89 -14.76
CA ALA A 92 -4.17 8.76 -13.97
C ALA A 92 -3.44 7.47 -14.36
N VAL A 93 -2.71 6.90 -13.39
CA VAL A 93 -1.98 5.63 -13.52
C VAL A 93 -2.91 4.49 -13.08
N SER A 94 -2.97 3.41 -13.86
CA SER A 94 -3.72 2.20 -13.47
C SER A 94 -3.09 1.52 -12.25
N VAL A 95 -3.82 0.62 -11.60
CA VAL A 95 -3.30 -0.11 -10.43
C VAL A 95 -2.07 -0.94 -10.83
N ALA A 96 -2.14 -1.64 -11.96
CA ALA A 96 -1.02 -2.43 -12.47
C ALA A 96 0.23 -1.57 -12.74
N GLU A 97 0.07 -0.44 -13.43
CA GLU A 97 1.20 0.47 -13.71
C GLU A 97 1.80 1.03 -12.42
N ARG A 98 0.98 1.35 -11.41
CA ARG A 98 1.45 1.86 -10.11
C ARG A 98 2.27 0.81 -9.37
N ILE A 99 1.81 -0.44 -9.34
CA ILE A 99 2.57 -1.56 -8.73
C ILE A 99 3.91 -1.76 -9.46
N LEU A 100 3.90 -1.76 -10.80
CA LEU A 100 5.12 -1.93 -11.60
C LEU A 100 6.11 -0.78 -11.40
N GLN A 101 5.60 0.44 -11.23
CA GLN A 101 6.43 1.60 -10.89
C GLN A 101 7.08 1.43 -9.50
N LYS A 102 6.30 1.10 -8.46
CA LYS A 102 6.83 0.87 -7.11
C LYS A 102 7.82 -0.29 -7.09
N TYR A 103 7.56 -1.35 -7.85
CA TYR A 103 8.49 -2.46 -8.00
C TYR A 103 9.84 -2.00 -8.56
N ALA A 104 9.85 -1.14 -9.58
CA ALA A 104 11.08 -0.62 -10.18
C ALA A 104 11.84 0.36 -9.27
N GLU A 105 11.12 1.15 -8.46
CA GLU A 105 11.70 2.07 -7.47
C GLU A 105 12.36 1.33 -6.30
N MET A 106 11.84 0.16 -5.94
CA MET A 106 12.38 -0.66 -4.87
C MET A 106 13.58 -1.47 -5.33
N SER A 107 14.75 -1.18 -4.77
CA SER A 107 15.91 -2.07 -4.83
C SER A 107 16.02 -2.82 -3.51
N PHE A 108 15.62 -4.09 -3.51
CA PHE A 108 16.01 -5.02 -2.46
C PHE A 108 17.35 -5.64 -2.85
N PRO A 109 18.37 -5.63 -1.97
CA PRO A 109 19.55 -6.45 -2.20
C PRO A 109 19.10 -7.92 -2.26
N ALA A 110 19.39 -8.57 -3.39
CA ALA A 110 19.19 -10.00 -3.58
C ALA A 110 20.04 -10.82 -2.59
#